data_AF-A0A5B2XHX9-F1
#
_entry.id   AF-A0A5B2XHX9-F1
#
_cell.length_a   1.000
_cell.length_b   1.000
_cell.length_c   1.000
_cell.angle_alpha   90.00
_cell.angle_beta   90.00
_cell.angle_gamma   90.00
#
_symmetry.space_group_name_H-M   'P 1'
#
loop_
_entity.id
_entity.type
_entity.pdbx_description
1 polymer ?
#
loop_
_entity_poly.entity_id
_entity_poly.type
_entity_poly.pdbx_seq_one_letter_code
_entity_poly.pdbx_strand_id
1 'polypeptide(L)'
;MRISLRAVLALLLLLGFFVLVLALTFGLAGLSVWAFASGHGGAGAVKLGLGGIAIAVLVGTAVAKAMRIKVEPHGAPVSRAEQPELWRMVDELAAIAGTRGPDDIRLVPEVNAAVWEESHLLGLRRGRRYLELGLPLLAGLSVGELRAVLAHELGHYGEGHTTLSALTYRAKSALAHTIAEVDGHRLIRAVLGGYAKLYAMVAASANRSQELRADAASVAAAGRATAQNALRKLPALSFAWSDYGRSYLSLAGGVDRTPDILLGFHAYLSNPQRGNELRQAEVKLINEEPKSVFDSHPPIRKRIEAMERIADPALAPDHRPAWSVLVDAGNRVPALERALLRDDLGPRAQWPEIVKLAGATMARHAAAELARAGQQSGCAPRGTLDEALAALARGELVRLATPVLNPGLAAQHVPEAAATVMRELLAETAVSALVGAGLAEHRLNWGGPYQVVGRDGAPLDLEAVVGPSVANPAAVPWTRDQLRQLGVPLDYGAAAAGDPEADLVAVLTSVRHAGRLDDLWVCDTGLLLVQHGLTPGLVETPVDQLKQRPDTRWLDNRAIAQGQFHRRMGGWRLVLRAHDGTEVELASTNETKEAGEAYQALGRLLGARLLSG
;
A
#
# COMPACT_ATOMS: atom_id res chain seq x y z
N MET A 1 -43.54 -15.51 0.66
CA MET A 1 -42.72 -14.28 0.66
C MET A 1 -42.99 -13.49 1.93
N ARG A 2 -41.99 -13.22 2.76
CA ARG A 2 -42.09 -12.24 3.86
C ARG A 2 -40.85 -11.35 3.83
N ILE A 3 -40.99 -10.16 3.24
CA ILE A 3 -39.96 -9.12 3.34
C ILE A 3 -39.85 -8.75 4.81
N SER A 4 -38.65 -8.77 5.39
CA SER A 4 -38.51 -8.42 6.81
C SER A 4 -38.85 -6.93 6.99
N LEU A 5 -39.65 -6.58 8.00
CA LEU A 5 -40.06 -5.20 8.31
C LEU A 5 -38.86 -4.25 8.38
N ARG A 6 -37.71 -4.75 8.81
CA ARG A 6 -36.45 -4.01 8.92
C ARG A 6 -35.76 -3.75 7.58
N ALA A 7 -35.91 -4.64 6.60
CA ALA A 7 -35.48 -4.41 5.22
C ALA A 7 -36.29 -3.29 4.56
N VAL A 8 -37.61 -3.27 4.79
CA VAL A 8 -38.48 -2.15 4.40
C VAL A 8 -38.04 -0.88 5.12
N LEU A 9 -37.75 -0.96 6.43
CA LEU A 9 -37.28 0.17 7.21
C LEU A 9 -35.92 0.73 6.71
N ALA A 10 -34.99 -0.13 6.30
CA ALA A 10 -33.71 0.27 5.72
C ALA A 10 -33.89 0.96 4.36
N LEU A 11 -34.83 0.49 3.53
CA LEU A 11 -35.19 1.14 2.28
C LEU A 11 -35.90 2.49 2.53
N LEU A 12 -36.82 2.55 3.50
CA LEU A 12 -37.49 3.78 3.93
C LEU A 12 -36.50 4.79 4.51
N LEU A 13 -35.49 4.33 5.24
CA LEU A 13 -34.37 5.18 5.65
C LEU A 13 -33.63 5.68 4.40
N LEU A 14 -33.13 4.82 3.52
CA LEU A 14 -32.46 5.27 2.30
C LEU A 14 -33.29 6.31 1.50
N LEU A 15 -34.60 6.10 1.36
CA LEU A 15 -35.49 7.08 0.76
C LEU A 15 -35.60 8.36 1.60
N GLY A 16 -35.73 8.22 2.92
CA GLY A 16 -35.72 9.28 3.92
C GLY A 16 -34.45 10.15 3.89
N PHE A 17 -33.29 9.61 3.51
CA PHE A 17 -32.08 10.39 3.27
C PHE A 17 -32.26 11.39 2.12
N PHE A 18 -32.77 10.92 0.97
CA PHE A 18 -33.05 11.80 -0.16
C PHE A 18 -34.16 12.81 0.17
N VAL A 19 -35.18 12.39 0.91
CA VAL A 19 -36.23 13.30 1.42
C VAL A 19 -35.66 14.36 2.36
N LEU A 20 -34.73 14.00 3.26
CA LEU A 20 -34.08 14.95 4.16
C LEU A 20 -33.24 15.98 3.40
N VAL A 21 -32.47 15.53 2.39
CA VAL A 21 -31.69 16.43 1.54
C VAL A 21 -32.60 17.38 0.78
N LEU A 22 -33.70 16.88 0.19
CA LEU A 22 -34.69 17.71 -0.50
C LEU A 22 -35.35 18.69 0.47
N ALA A 23 -35.75 18.24 1.67
CA ALA A 23 -36.35 19.09 2.68
C ALA A 23 -35.39 20.20 3.14
N LEU A 24 -34.10 19.91 3.31
CA LEU A 24 -33.09 20.91 3.66
C LEU A 24 -32.89 21.91 2.52
N THR A 25 -32.82 21.42 1.28
CA THR A 25 -32.66 22.23 0.07
C THR A 25 -33.84 23.19 -0.11
N PHE A 26 -35.07 22.66 -0.12
CA PHE A 26 -36.30 23.45 -0.26
C PHE A 26 -36.56 24.32 0.97
N GLY A 27 -36.19 23.87 2.16
CA GLY A 27 -36.31 24.65 3.40
C GLY A 27 -35.42 25.88 3.39
N LEU A 28 -34.15 25.74 2.99
CA LEU A 28 -33.23 26.88 2.85
C LEU A 28 -33.67 27.84 1.73
N ALA A 29 -34.13 27.31 0.60
CA ALA A 29 -34.68 28.12 -0.48
C ALA A 29 -35.95 28.87 -0.04
N GLY A 30 -36.87 28.20 0.66
CA GLY A 30 -38.09 28.80 1.20
C GLY A 30 -37.81 29.86 2.26
N LEU A 31 -36.84 29.63 3.15
CA LEU A 31 -36.41 30.60 4.16
C LEU A 31 -35.77 31.83 3.51
N SER A 32 -34.99 31.64 2.44
CA SER A 32 -34.46 32.73 1.61
C SER A 32 -35.59 33.56 1.00
N VAL A 33 -36.58 32.91 0.36
CA VAL A 33 -37.74 33.59 -0.24
C VAL A 33 -38.55 34.34 0.81
N TRP A 34 -38.81 33.73 1.97
CA TRP A 34 -39.50 34.37 3.09
C TRP A 34 -38.75 35.60 3.60
N ALA A 35 -37.42 35.51 3.77
CA ALA A 35 -36.60 36.64 4.22
C ALA A 35 -36.67 37.82 3.25
N PHE A 36 -36.67 37.57 1.93
CA PHE A 36 -36.89 38.61 0.92
C PHE A 36 -38.32 39.17 0.97
N ALA A 37 -39.34 38.32 1.09
CA ALA A 37 -40.74 38.74 1.13
C ALA A 37 -41.12 39.52 2.40
N SER A 38 -40.46 39.25 3.53
CA SER A 38 -40.69 39.94 4.80
C SER A 38 -39.82 41.18 5.00
N GLY A 39 -39.18 41.70 3.95
CA GLY A 39 -38.38 42.94 4.00
C GLY A 39 -37.02 42.80 4.71
N HIS A 40 -36.63 41.58 5.11
CA HIS A 40 -35.32 41.26 5.68
C HIS A 40 -34.32 40.81 4.59
N GLY A 41 -34.57 41.23 3.35
CA GLY A 41 -33.72 40.93 2.20
C GLY A 41 -32.34 41.55 2.36
N GLY A 42 -31.30 40.72 2.31
CA GLY A 42 -29.92 41.15 2.48
C GLY A 42 -28.93 40.01 2.24
N ALA A 43 -27.65 40.25 2.50
CA ALA A 43 -26.59 39.28 2.25
C ALA A 43 -26.82 37.93 2.95
N GLY A 44 -27.52 37.91 4.09
CA GLY A 44 -27.90 36.67 4.79
C GLY A 44 -28.90 35.81 4.02
N ALA A 45 -29.94 36.41 3.43
CA ALA A 45 -30.94 35.70 2.63
C ALA A 45 -30.32 35.11 1.35
N VAL A 46 -29.46 35.89 0.67
CA VAL A 46 -28.69 35.40 -0.50
C VAL A 46 -27.82 34.20 -0.14
N LYS A 47 -27.11 34.26 1.00
CA LYS A 47 -26.28 33.13 1.48
C LYS A 47 -27.10 31.87 1.77
N LEU A 48 -28.33 32.00 2.28
CA LEU A 48 -29.22 30.85 2.52
C LEU A 48 -29.67 30.20 1.21
N GLY A 49 -30.09 30.99 0.23
CA GLY A 49 -30.47 30.49 -1.10
C GLY A 49 -29.30 29.82 -1.82
N LEU A 50 -28.12 30.46 -1.83
CA LEU A 50 -26.90 29.88 -2.39
C LEU A 50 -26.47 28.60 -1.66
N GLY A 51 -26.63 28.53 -0.34
CA GLY A 51 -26.37 27.33 0.45
C GLY A 51 -27.28 26.16 0.07
N GLY A 52 -28.57 26.42 -0.15
CA GLY A 52 -29.51 25.41 -0.65
C GLY A 52 -29.12 24.88 -2.04
N ILE A 53 -28.76 25.78 -2.96
CA ILE A 53 -28.29 25.40 -4.30
C ILE A 53 -26.99 24.58 -4.22
N ALA A 54 -26.04 25.00 -3.38
CA ALA A 54 -24.78 24.29 -3.20
C ALA A 54 -25.00 22.85 -2.69
N ILE A 55 -25.91 22.65 -1.73
CA ILE A 55 -26.28 21.31 -1.25
C ILE A 55 -26.93 20.47 -2.35
N ALA A 56 -27.85 21.06 -3.13
CA ALA A 56 -28.51 20.36 -4.23
C ALA A 56 -27.53 19.92 -5.32
N VAL A 57 -26.59 20.80 -5.69
CA VAL A 57 -25.53 20.51 -6.66
C VAL A 57 -24.58 19.45 -6.11
N LEU A 58 -24.13 19.57 -4.86
CA LEU A 58 -23.23 18.59 -4.22
C LEU A 58 -23.86 17.19 -4.18
N VAL A 59 -25.10 17.07 -3.72
CA VAL A 59 -25.77 15.77 -3.64
C VAL A 59 -26.13 15.26 -5.04
N GLY A 60 -26.63 16.12 -5.93
CA GLY A 60 -26.95 15.74 -7.30
C GLY A 60 -25.73 15.22 -8.07
N THR A 61 -24.58 15.88 -7.92
CA THR A 61 -23.32 15.44 -8.53
C THR A 61 -22.77 14.16 -7.90
N ALA A 62 -22.81 14.03 -6.56
CA ALA A 62 -22.41 12.79 -5.88
C ALA A 62 -23.26 11.58 -6.32
N VAL A 63 -24.59 11.74 -6.41
CA VAL A 63 -25.50 10.70 -6.89
C VAL A 63 -25.25 10.38 -8.37
N ALA A 64 -25.12 11.41 -9.22
CA ALA A 64 -24.84 11.21 -10.64
C ALA A 64 -23.49 10.51 -10.87
N LYS A 65 -22.45 10.87 -10.11
CA LYS A 65 -21.14 10.22 -10.12
C LYS A 65 -21.28 8.77 -9.68
N ALA A 66 -21.95 8.50 -8.54
CA ALA A 66 -22.18 7.15 -8.03
C ALA A 66 -22.95 6.25 -9.02
N MET A 67 -23.93 6.80 -9.76
CA MET A 67 -24.66 6.06 -10.80
C MET A 67 -23.84 5.82 -12.08
N ARG A 68 -22.78 6.61 -12.32
CA ARG A 68 -21.92 6.53 -13.52
C ARG A 68 -20.64 5.70 -13.29
N ILE A 69 -20.34 5.29 -12.05
CA ILE A 69 -19.22 4.40 -11.77
C ILE A 69 -19.50 3.06 -12.45
N LYS A 70 -18.85 2.82 -13.60
CA LYS A 70 -18.71 1.48 -14.15
C LYS A 70 -17.65 0.76 -13.31
N VAL A 71 -18.07 -0.29 -12.61
CA VAL A 71 -17.13 -1.20 -11.96
C VAL A 71 -16.57 -2.07 -13.08
N GLU A 72 -15.37 -1.75 -13.56
CA GLU A 72 -14.67 -2.65 -14.46
C GLU A 72 -14.19 -3.87 -13.66
N PRO A 73 -14.45 -5.08 -14.15
CA PRO A 73 -14.00 -6.27 -13.47
C PRO A 73 -12.46 -6.32 -13.48
N HIS A 74 -11.87 -6.42 -12.30
CA HIS A 74 -10.43 -6.54 -12.12
C HIS A 74 -10.00 -8.02 -12.13
N GLY A 75 -8.73 -8.28 -12.43
CA GLY A 75 -8.14 -9.62 -12.38
C GLY A 75 -8.11 -10.36 -13.72
N ALA A 76 -7.39 -11.48 -13.72
CA ALA A 76 -7.18 -12.32 -14.88
C ALA A 76 -8.40 -13.24 -15.10
N PRO A 77 -9.06 -13.18 -16.27
CA PRO A 77 -10.24 -14.01 -16.53
C PRO A 77 -9.87 -15.49 -16.61
N VAL A 78 -10.72 -16.33 -16.05
CA VAL A 78 -10.58 -17.79 -16.06
C VAL A 78 -11.69 -18.39 -16.90
N SER A 79 -11.37 -18.86 -18.10
CA SER A 79 -12.39 -19.44 -18.97
C SER A 79 -12.78 -20.87 -18.56
N ARG A 80 -14.03 -21.24 -18.83
CA ARG A 80 -14.56 -22.58 -18.53
C ARG A 80 -13.86 -23.68 -19.33
N ALA A 81 -13.43 -23.38 -20.55
CA ALA A 81 -12.70 -24.33 -21.39
C ALA A 81 -11.30 -24.63 -20.84
N GLU A 82 -10.67 -23.63 -20.22
CA GLU A 82 -9.31 -23.74 -19.71
C GLU A 82 -9.24 -24.32 -18.30
N GLN A 83 -10.25 -24.04 -17.47
CA GLN A 83 -10.30 -24.47 -16.06
C GLN A 83 -11.63 -25.16 -15.72
N PRO A 84 -11.98 -26.27 -16.40
CA PRO A 84 -13.29 -26.92 -16.24
C PRO A 84 -13.54 -27.45 -14.82
N GLU A 85 -12.50 -27.86 -14.09
CA GLU A 85 -12.62 -28.38 -12.73
C GLU A 85 -13.02 -27.30 -11.71
N LEU A 86 -12.38 -26.13 -11.77
CA LEU A 86 -12.77 -24.96 -10.97
C LEU A 86 -14.21 -24.56 -11.25
N TRP A 87 -14.59 -24.46 -12.53
CA TRP A 87 -15.95 -24.09 -12.91
C TRP A 87 -17.00 -25.10 -12.45
N ARG A 88 -16.71 -26.41 -12.58
CA ARG A 88 -17.60 -27.47 -12.07
C ARG A 88 -17.77 -27.38 -10.56
N MET A 89 -16.69 -27.11 -9.83
CA MET A 89 -16.74 -26.90 -8.39
C MET A 89 -17.63 -25.70 -8.05
N VAL A 90 -17.44 -24.57 -8.72
CA VAL A 90 -18.25 -23.36 -8.46
C VAL A 90 -19.73 -23.58 -8.78
N ASP A 91 -20.06 -24.30 -9.86
CA ASP A 91 -21.44 -24.66 -10.20
C ASP A 91 -22.10 -25.52 -9.10
N GLU A 92 -21.37 -26.52 -8.61
CA GLU A 92 -21.81 -27.39 -7.51
C GLU A 92 -22.08 -26.57 -6.23
N LEU A 93 -21.15 -25.68 -5.87
CA LEU A 93 -21.29 -24.82 -4.70
C LEU A 93 -22.43 -23.82 -4.85
N ALA A 94 -22.68 -23.30 -6.05
CA ALA A 94 -23.82 -22.43 -6.32
C ALA A 94 -25.15 -23.18 -6.13
N ALA A 95 -25.21 -24.45 -6.55
CA ALA A 95 -26.36 -25.31 -6.32
C ALA A 95 -26.58 -25.58 -4.82
N ILE A 96 -25.52 -25.89 -4.06
CA ILE A 96 -25.57 -26.06 -2.60
C ILE A 96 -26.06 -24.78 -1.91
N ALA A 97 -25.58 -23.62 -2.36
CA ALA A 97 -25.98 -22.31 -1.83
C ALA A 97 -27.38 -21.85 -2.29
N GLY A 98 -28.06 -22.60 -3.16
CA GLY A 98 -29.37 -22.24 -3.68
C GLY A 98 -29.36 -20.95 -4.51
N THR A 99 -28.28 -20.71 -5.26
CA THR A 99 -28.12 -19.53 -6.12
C THR A 99 -27.66 -19.90 -7.53
N ARG A 100 -27.69 -18.91 -8.43
CA ARG A 100 -27.14 -19.02 -9.79
C ARG A 100 -25.60 -19.00 -9.73
N GLY A 101 -24.93 -19.78 -10.58
CA GLY A 101 -23.48 -19.66 -10.75
C GLY A 101 -23.06 -18.27 -11.29
N PRO A 102 -21.78 -17.89 -11.14
CA PRO A 102 -21.23 -16.71 -11.80
C PRO A 102 -21.18 -16.89 -13.33
N ASP A 103 -21.17 -15.77 -14.05
CA ASP A 103 -20.98 -15.71 -15.51
C ASP A 103 -19.51 -15.52 -15.90
N ASP A 104 -18.67 -15.12 -14.94
CA ASP A 104 -17.26 -14.79 -15.13
C ASP A 104 -16.50 -15.09 -13.82
N ILE A 105 -15.39 -15.82 -13.90
CA ILE A 105 -14.49 -16.07 -12.77
C ILE A 105 -13.18 -15.34 -13.07
N ARG A 106 -12.66 -14.60 -12.09
CA ARG A 106 -11.39 -13.87 -12.21
C ARG A 106 -10.46 -14.19 -11.07
N LEU A 107 -9.19 -14.42 -11.40
CA LEU A 107 -8.14 -14.46 -10.39
C LEU A 107 -7.68 -13.06 -10.05
N VAL A 108 -7.47 -12.79 -8.77
CA VAL A 108 -7.04 -11.48 -8.27
C VAL A 108 -5.84 -11.64 -7.31
N PRO A 109 -4.95 -10.64 -7.18
CA PRO A 109 -3.76 -10.73 -6.33
C PRO A 109 -4.03 -10.49 -4.84
N GLU A 110 -5.28 -10.36 -4.41
CA GLU A 110 -5.66 -10.15 -3.01
C GLU A 110 -6.09 -11.44 -2.30
N VAL A 111 -6.00 -11.47 -0.97
CA VAL A 111 -6.63 -12.49 -0.12
C VAL A 111 -8.14 -12.22 -0.09
N ASN A 112 -8.82 -12.52 -1.19
CA ASN A 112 -10.22 -12.18 -1.40
C ASN A 112 -10.97 -13.33 -2.09
N ALA A 113 -12.20 -13.57 -1.68
CA ALA A 113 -13.19 -14.28 -2.47
C ALA A 113 -14.44 -13.43 -2.41
N ALA A 114 -14.94 -12.99 -3.56
CA ALA A 114 -16.10 -12.12 -3.60
C ALA A 114 -16.97 -12.41 -4.81
N VAL A 115 -18.28 -12.44 -4.59
CA VAL A 115 -19.25 -12.49 -5.67
C VAL A 115 -19.93 -11.13 -5.78
N TRP A 116 -20.02 -10.58 -6.98
CA TRP A 116 -20.78 -9.36 -7.24
C TRP A 116 -21.55 -9.45 -8.55
N GLU A 117 -22.63 -8.67 -8.67
CA GLU A 117 -23.50 -8.66 -9.84
C GLU A 117 -23.68 -7.24 -10.37
N GLU A 118 -23.54 -7.06 -11.69
CA GLU A 118 -23.93 -5.84 -12.37
C GLU A 118 -25.43 -5.60 -12.14
N SER A 119 -25.80 -4.35 -11.89
CA SER A 119 -27.20 -3.98 -11.71
C SER A 119 -27.62 -3.05 -12.83
N HIS A 120 -28.61 -3.45 -13.62
CA HIS A 120 -29.23 -2.55 -14.59
C HIS A 120 -30.52 -1.97 -13.99
N LEU A 121 -30.87 -0.73 -14.38
CA LEU A 121 -32.10 -0.04 -13.96
C LEU A 121 -32.26 0.00 -12.42
N LEU A 122 -31.25 0.49 -11.69
CA LEU A 122 -31.26 0.56 -10.21
C LEU A 122 -31.49 -0.81 -9.51
N GLY A 123 -31.13 -1.91 -10.17
CA GLY A 123 -31.28 -3.27 -9.63
C GLY A 123 -32.56 -3.99 -10.06
N LEU A 124 -33.43 -3.35 -10.85
CA LEU A 124 -34.66 -3.98 -11.37
C LEU A 124 -34.37 -5.08 -12.40
N ARG A 125 -33.22 -5.01 -13.09
CA ARG A 125 -32.77 -6.05 -14.02
C ARG A 125 -31.42 -6.60 -13.56
N ARG A 126 -31.37 -7.93 -13.40
CA ARG A 126 -30.17 -8.70 -13.10
C ARG A 126 -29.15 -8.55 -14.24
N GLY A 127 -27.90 -8.29 -13.88
CA GLY A 127 -26.78 -8.20 -14.83
C GLY A 127 -25.86 -9.41 -14.74
N ARG A 128 -24.66 -9.25 -15.29
CA ARG A 128 -23.60 -10.27 -15.27
C ARG A 128 -23.03 -10.42 -13.87
N ARG A 129 -22.79 -11.66 -13.43
CA ARG A 129 -22.24 -12.01 -12.12
C ARG A 129 -20.77 -12.41 -12.24
N TYR A 130 -19.95 -11.83 -11.38
CA TYR A 130 -18.51 -12.06 -11.32
C TYR A 130 -18.17 -12.76 -10.00
N LEU A 131 -17.26 -13.73 -10.07
CA LEU A 131 -16.59 -14.31 -8.91
C LEU A 131 -15.11 -13.93 -8.98
N GLU A 132 -14.66 -13.16 -8.00
CA GLU A 132 -13.25 -12.89 -7.77
C GLU A 132 -12.69 -13.95 -6.84
N LEU A 133 -11.56 -14.55 -7.22
CA LEU A 133 -10.87 -15.59 -6.48
C LEU A 133 -9.40 -15.23 -6.31
N GLY A 134 -9.01 -14.98 -5.08
CA GLY A 134 -7.67 -14.62 -4.69
C GLY A 134 -6.66 -15.72 -4.96
N LEU A 135 -5.60 -15.41 -5.70
CA LEU A 135 -4.43 -16.28 -5.85
C LEU A 135 -3.83 -16.71 -4.48
N PRO A 136 -3.75 -15.82 -3.46
CA PRO A 136 -3.31 -16.19 -2.13
C PRO A 136 -4.20 -17.23 -1.43
N LEU A 137 -5.52 -17.24 -1.70
CA LEU A 137 -6.43 -18.26 -1.15
C LEU A 137 -6.13 -19.64 -1.72
N LEU A 138 -5.83 -19.71 -3.02
CA LEU A 138 -5.42 -20.95 -3.67
C LEU A 138 -4.13 -21.50 -3.05
N ALA A 139 -3.17 -20.64 -2.70
CA ALA A 139 -1.90 -20.97 -2.06
C ALA A 139 -2.01 -21.39 -0.58
N GLY A 140 -2.99 -20.85 0.16
CA GLY A 140 -3.08 -21.00 1.62
C GLY A 140 -4.14 -21.97 2.12
N LEU A 141 -5.12 -22.33 1.29
CA LEU A 141 -6.25 -23.17 1.67
C LEU A 141 -6.13 -24.58 1.10
N SER A 142 -6.77 -25.55 1.76
CA SER A 142 -7.09 -26.82 1.12
C SER A 142 -8.31 -26.69 0.20
N VAL A 143 -8.55 -27.69 -0.65
CA VAL A 143 -9.75 -27.75 -1.50
C VAL A 143 -11.02 -27.70 -0.65
N GLY A 144 -11.07 -28.41 0.49
CA GLY A 144 -12.21 -28.35 1.40
C GLY A 144 -12.43 -26.96 1.99
N GLU A 145 -11.36 -26.27 2.39
CA GLU A 145 -11.42 -24.92 2.93
C GLU A 145 -11.83 -23.90 1.87
N LEU A 146 -11.29 -24.01 0.64
CA LEU A 146 -11.71 -23.17 -0.49
C LEU A 146 -13.20 -23.35 -0.80
N ARG A 147 -13.68 -24.60 -0.82
CA ARG A 147 -15.12 -24.89 -1.01
C ARG A 147 -15.98 -24.21 0.05
N ALA A 148 -15.53 -24.24 1.31
CA ALA A 148 -16.23 -23.60 2.42
C ALA A 148 -16.33 -22.07 2.21
N VAL A 149 -15.24 -21.43 1.80
CA VAL A 149 -15.20 -19.98 1.52
C VAL A 149 -16.09 -19.63 0.34
N LEU A 150 -15.94 -20.32 -0.80
CA LEU A 150 -16.73 -20.04 -2.00
C LEU A 150 -18.24 -20.28 -1.78
N ALA A 151 -18.61 -21.32 -1.04
CA ALA A 151 -20.01 -21.57 -0.69
C ALA A 151 -20.60 -20.48 0.21
N HIS A 152 -19.79 -19.91 1.11
CA HIS A 152 -20.20 -18.76 1.92
C HIS A 152 -20.51 -17.54 1.03
N GLU A 153 -19.56 -17.18 0.15
CA GLU A 153 -19.72 -16.04 -0.75
C GLU A 153 -20.93 -16.20 -1.70
N LEU A 154 -21.13 -17.40 -2.24
CA LEU A 154 -22.32 -17.72 -3.05
C LEU A 154 -23.60 -17.71 -2.22
N GLY A 155 -23.52 -18.11 -0.94
CA GLY A 155 -24.62 -18.11 0.02
C GLY A 155 -25.19 -16.71 0.28
N HIS A 156 -24.40 -15.65 0.12
CA HIS A 156 -24.92 -14.27 0.15
C HIS A 156 -25.96 -13.99 -0.95
N TYR A 157 -25.98 -14.78 -2.03
CA TYR A 157 -26.88 -14.62 -3.17
C TYR A 157 -27.99 -15.69 -3.23
N GLY A 158 -28.13 -16.55 -2.21
CA GLY A 158 -29.19 -17.55 -2.12
C GLY A 158 -30.60 -16.95 -1.88
N GLU A 159 -31.63 -17.64 -2.37
CA GLU A 159 -33.06 -17.40 -2.07
C GLU A 159 -33.64 -15.99 -2.33
N GLY A 160 -33.35 -15.39 -3.49
CA GLY A 160 -34.18 -14.30 -4.05
C GLY A 160 -34.18 -12.94 -3.32
N HIS A 161 -33.38 -12.79 -2.27
CA HIS A 161 -33.20 -11.53 -1.52
C HIS A 161 -32.17 -10.56 -2.15
N THR A 162 -31.60 -10.92 -3.31
CA THR A 162 -30.46 -10.28 -3.96
C THR A 162 -30.65 -8.80 -4.26
N THR A 163 -31.86 -8.38 -4.64
CA THR A 163 -32.10 -6.99 -5.08
C THR A 163 -32.04 -5.98 -3.94
N LEU A 164 -32.48 -6.38 -2.74
CA LEU A 164 -32.52 -5.47 -1.60
C LEU A 164 -31.18 -5.43 -0.86
N SER A 165 -30.48 -6.57 -0.77
CA SER A 165 -29.19 -6.67 -0.06
C SER A 165 -28.06 -5.93 -0.80
N ALA A 166 -27.96 -6.11 -2.13
CA ALA A 166 -27.02 -5.37 -2.97
C ALA A 166 -27.29 -3.85 -2.95
N LEU A 167 -28.57 -3.45 -2.91
CA LEU A 167 -28.97 -2.05 -2.77
C LEU A 167 -28.56 -1.49 -1.40
N THR A 168 -28.73 -2.25 -0.31
CA THR A 168 -28.32 -1.80 1.03
C THR A 168 -26.81 -1.65 1.20
N TYR A 169 -26.03 -2.56 0.62
CA TYR A 169 -24.57 -2.47 0.62
C TYR A 169 -24.08 -1.25 -0.18
N ARG A 170 -24.63 -1.02 -1.37
CA ARG A 170 -24.30 0.15 -2.20
C ARG A 170 -24.73 1.46 -1.56
N ALA A 171 -25.89 1.48 -0.92
CA ALA A 171 -26.35 2.63 -0.14
C ALA A 171 -25.40 2.97 1.00
N LYS A 172 -24.89 1.97 1.72
CA LYS A 172 -23.86 2.14 2.76
C LYS A 172 -22.56 2.73 2.17
N SER A 173 -22.10 2.20 1.04
CA SER A 173 -20.87 2.67 0.38
C SER A 173 -21.01 4.10 -0.16
N ALA A 174 -22.13 4.42 -0.81
CA ALA A 174 -22.45 5.77 -1.28
C ALA A 174 -22.54 6.77 -0.11
N LEU A 175 -23.12 6.36 1.02
CA LEU A 175 -23.21 7.18 2.23
C LEU A 175 -21.83 7.41 2.86
N ALA A 176 -20.98 6.38 2.93
CA ALA A 176 -19.61 6.51 3.42
C ALA A 176 -18.77 7.45 2.55
N HIS A 177 -18.86 7.31 1.22
CA HIS A 177 -18.21 8.22 0.27
C HIS A 177 -18.70 9.66 0.41
N THR A 178 -20.02 9.85 0.54
CA THR A 178 -20.61 11.20 0.72
C THR A 178 -20.10 11.85 2.01
N ILE A 179 -19.97 11.09 3.11
CA ILE A 179 -19.43 11.59 4.38
C ILE A 179 -17.95 11.97 4.26
N ALA A 180 -17.17 11.20 3.48
CA ALA A 180 -15.76 11.46 3.25
C ALA A 180 -15.53 12.71 2.37
N GLU A 181 -16.34 12.92 1.33
CA GLU A 181 -16.25 14.10 0.45
C GLU A 181 -16.74 15.40 1.13
N VAL A 182 -17.54 15.32 2.21
CA VAL A 182 -17.92 16.48 3.02
C VAL A 182 -16.79 16.82 4.00
N ASP A 183 -15.70 17.38 3.48
CA ASP A 183 -14.64 17.99 4.28
C ASP A 183 -14.93 19.49 4.53
N GLY A 184 -14.72 19.95 5.77
CA GLY A 184 -14.89 21.36 6.17
C GLY A 184 -16.21 21.74 6.87
N HIS A 185 -17.26 20.92 6.82
CA HIS A 185 -18.57 21.22 7.45
C HIS A 185 -18.94 20.27 8.60
N ARG A 186 -18.47 20.59 9.82
CA ARG A 186 -18.63 19.76 11.04
C ARG A 186 -20.08 19.35 11.35
N LEU A 187 -21.04 20.27 11.19
CA LEU A 187 -22.45 20.01 11.48
C LEU A 187 -23.07 19.03 10.48
N ILE A 188 -22.77 19.19 9.18
CA ILE A 188 -23.26 18.32 8.12
C ILE A 188 -22.67 16.91 8.31
N ARG A 189 -21.37 16.80 8.57
CA ARG A 189 -20.72 15.51 8.90
C ARG A 189 -21.34 14.83 10.12
N ALA A 190 -21.69 15.59 11.17
CA ALA A 190 -22.33 15.02 12.37
C ALA A 190 -23.74 14.48 12.09
N VAL A 191 -24.57 15.22 11.35
CA VAL A 191 -25.92 14.79 10.96
C VAL A 191 -25.86 13.56 10.04
N LEU A 192 -25.00 13.59 9.01
CA LEU A 192 -24.80 12.47 8.09
C LEU A 192 -24.23 11.23 8.80
N GLY A 193 -23.26 11.42 9.71
CA GLY A 193 -22.69 10.34 10.51
C GLY A 193 -23.69 9.70 11.48
N GLY A 194 -24.53 10.51 12.15
CA GLY A 194 -25.61 10.00 12.99
C GLY A 194 -26.65 9.20 12.19
N TYR A 195 -26.98 9.69 10.99
CA TYR A 195 -27.86 9.02 10.05
C TYR A 195 -27.29 7.67 9.55
N ALA A 196 -26.01 7.65 9.16
CA ALA A 196 -25.30 6.44 8.76
C ALA A 196 -25.25 5.40 9.87
N LYS A 197 -25.06 5.83 11.12
CA LYS A 197 -25.10 4.95 12.29
C LYS A 197 -26.48 4.33 12.50
N LEU A 198 -27.56 5.11 12.36
CA LEU A 198 -28.93 4.60 12.44
C LEU A 198 -29.23 3.59 11.32
N TYR A 199 -28.84 3.94 10.09
CA TYR A 199 -28.96 3.05 8.94
C TYR A 199 -28.22 1.73 9.17
N ALA A 200 -26.96 1.77 9.62
CA ALA A 200 -26.16 0.60 9.93
C ALA A 200 -26.80 -0.27 11.02
N MET A 201 -27.34 0.34 12.09
CA MET A 201 -28.04 -0.40 13.15
C MET A 201 -29.28 -1.14 12.65
N VAL A 202 -30.06 -0.53 11.74
CA VAL A 202 -31.25 -1.15 11.15
C VAL A 202 -30.87 -2.24 10.14
N ALA A 203 -29.85 -2.00 9.32
CA ALA A 203 -29.36 -2.95 8.31
C ALA A 203 -28.66 -4.18 8.94
N ALA A 204 -28.04 -4.03 10.12
CA ALA A 204 -27.29 -5.09 10.79
C ALA A 204 -28.11 -6.38 11.05
N SER A 205 -29.42 -6.29 11.25
CA SER A 205 -30.27 -7.47 11.45
C SER A 205 -30.52 -8.26 10.17
N ALA A 206 -30.58 -7.60 9.02
CA ALA A 206 -30.71 -8.27 7.72
C ALA A 206 -29.40 -9.01 7.39
N ASN A 207 -28.25 -8.37 7.62
CA ASN A 207 -26.93 -8.99 7.51
C ASN A 207 -26.85 -10.27 8.36
N ARG A 208 -27.19 -10.23 9.65
CA ARG A 208 -27.07 -11.42 10.52
C ARG A 208 -27.78 -12.67 9.98
N SER A 209 -28.99 -12.53 9.42
CA SER A 209 -29.70 -13.67 8.85
C SER A 209 -29.07 -14.20 7.57
N GLN A 210 -28.47 -13.31 6.78
CA GLN A 210 -27.77 -13.63 5.53
C GLN A 210 -26.45 -14.36 5.84
N GLU A 211 -25.71 -13.87 6.84
CA GLU A 211 -24.49 -14.51 7.35
C GLU A 211 -24.74 -15.93 7.84
N LEU A 212 -25.80 -16.15 8.63
CA LEU A 212 -26.15 -17.50 9.10
C LEU A 212 -26.46 -18.48 7.95
N ARG A 213 -27.11 -17.99 6.88
CA ARG A 213 -27.36 -18.82 5.69
C ARG A 213 -26.08 -19.10 4.91
N ALA A 214 -25.23 -18.09 4.75
CA ALA A 214 -23.94 -18.23 4.09
C ALA A 214 -23.03 -19.21 4.88
N ASP A 215 -23.03 -19.12 6.21
CA ASP A 215 -22.36 -20.08 7.09
C ASP A 215 -22.95 -21.49 6.96
N ALA A 216 -24.28 -21.63 6.81
CA ALA A 216 -24.91 -22.92 6.55
C ALA A 216 -24.51 -23.52 5.19
N ALA A 217 -24.42 -22.71 4.14
CA ALA A 217 -23.92 -23.15 2.84
C ALA A 217 -22.45 -23.59 2.92
N SER A 218 -21.63 -22.86 3.69
CA SER A 218 -20.24 -23.21 3.99
C SER A 218 -20.11 -24.59 4.66
N VAL A 219 -20.90 -24.83 5.72
CA VAL A 219 -20.95 -26.13 6.42
C VAL A 219 -21.46 -27.23 5.51
N ALA A 220 -22.51 -26.96 4.71
CA ALA A 220 -23.06 -27.93 3.77
C ALA A 220 -22.05 -28.37 2.69
N ALA A 221 -21.17 -27.46 2.26
CA ALA A 221 -20.22 -27.71 1.17
C ALA A 221 -18.95 -28.47 1.59
N ALA A 222 -18.53 -28.34 2.85
CA ALA A 222 -17.20 -28.80 3.31
C ALA A 222 -17.19 -29.50 4.69
N GLY A 223 -18.30 -29.52 5.41
CA GLY A 223 -18.39 -29.96 6.80
C GLY A 223 -18.03 -28.85 7.78
N ARG A 224 -18.54 -28.96 9.01
CA ARG A 224 -18.44 -27.91 10.04
C ARG A 224 -17.00 -27.62 10.44
N ALA A 225 -16.20 -28.65 10.68
CA ALA A 225 -14.80 -28.49 11.10
C ALA A 225 -13.97 -27.76 10.04
N THR A 226 -14.13 -28.14 8.77
CA THR A 226 -13.44 -27.50 7.63
C THR A 226 -13.87 -26.05 7.45
N ALA A 227 -15.17 -25.76 7.55
CA ALA A 227 -15.69 -24.39 7.45
C ALA A 227 -15.17 -23.49 8.57
N GLN A 228 -15.16 -23.98 9.81
CA GLN A 228 -14.59 -23.25 10.94
C GLN A 228 -13.08 -23.02 10.77
N ASN A 229 -12.34 -24.01 10.27
CA ASN A 229 -10.89 -23.87 10.04
C ASN A 229 -10.58 -22.84 8.94
N ALA A 230 -11.32 -22.88 7.84
CA ALA A 230 -11.21 -21.90 6.77
C ALA A 230 -11.42 -20.48 7.31
N LEU A 231 -12.48 -20.27 8.11
CA LEU A 231 -12.80 -18.97 8.69
C LEU A 231 -11.70 -18.46 9.63
N ARG A 232 -11.07 -19.33 10.42
CA ARG A 232 -9.95 -18.96 11.30
C ARG A 232 -8.69 -18.58 10.52
N LYS A 233 -8.41 -19.25 9.39
CA LYS A 233 -7.20 -19.02 8.59
C LYS A 233 -7.21 -17.68 7.85
N LEU A 234 -8.38 -17.14 7.47
CA LEU A 234 -8.45 -15.96 6.60
C LEU A 234 -7.68 -14.73 7.13
N PRO A 235 -7.82 -14.30 8.40
CA PRO A 235 -7.04 -13.17 8.92
C PRO A 235 -5.53 -13.42 8.93
N ALA A 236 -5.11 -14.63 9.32
CA ALA A 236 -3.70 -15.01 9.33
C ALA A 236 -3.11 -15.06 7.92
N LEU A 237 -3.89 -15.50 6.93
CA LEU A 237 -3.50 -15.52 5.53
C LEU A 237 -3.37 -14.11 4.94
N SER A 238 -4.25 -13.18 5.32
CA SER A 238 -4.16 -11.75 4.97
C SER A 238 -2.89 -11.09 5.53
N PHE A 239 -2.58 -11.39 6.80
CA PHE A 239 -1.33 -10.97 7.43
C PHE A 239 -0.11 -11.57 6.71
N ALA A 240 -0.13 -12.86 6.42
CA ALA A 240 0.94 -13.58 5.72
C ALA A 240 1.21 -12.99 4.33
N TRP A 241 0.15 -12.73 3.56
CA TRP A 241 0.25 -12.18 2.21
C TRP A 241 0.87 -10.78 2.20
N SER A 242 0.47 -9.94 3.17
CA SER A 242 1.03 -8.60 3.34
C SER A 242 2.53 -8.64 3.64
N ASP A 243 2.96 -9.55 4.54
CA ASP A 243 4.39 -9.73 4.82
C ASP A 243 5.15 -10.28 3.62
N TYR A 244 4.59 -11.27 2.93
CA TYR A 244 5.19 -11.85 1.73
C TYR A 244 5.38 -10.81 0.61
N GLY A 245 4.39 -9.95 0.39
CA GLY A 245 4.46 -8.89 -0.59
C GLY A 245 5.58 -7.88 -0.28
N ARG A 246 5.69 -7.48 0.99
CA ARG A 246 6.71 -6.52 1.44
C ARG A 246 8.12 -7.11 1.44
N SER A 247 8.26 -8.36 1.90
CA SER A 247 9.56 -8.98 2.18
C SER A 247 10.16 -9.70 0.97
N TYR A 248 9.33 -10.17 0.03
CA TYR A 248 9.78 -11.00 -1.10
C TYR A 248 9.36 -10.44 -2.45
N LEU A 249 8.07 -10.11 -2.66
CA LEU A 249 7.63 -9.61 -3.99
C LEU A 249 8.31 -8.29 -4.38
N SER A 250 8.65 -7.45 -3.41
CA SER A 250 9.44 -6.23 -3.61
C SER A 250 10.84 -6.50 -4.20
N LEU A 251 11.47 -7.64 -3.86
CA LEU A 251 12.79 -8.01 -4.34
C LEU A 251 12.78 -8.28 -5.85
N ALA A 252 11.72 -8.92 -6.35
CA ALA A 252 11.55 -9.22 -7.76
C ALA A 252 11.52 -7.94 -8.63
N GLY A 253 10.79 -6.92 -8.18
CA GLY A 253 10.74 -5.62 -8.86
C GLY A 253 12.09 -4.90 -8.88
N GLY A 254 12.93 -5.06 -7.85
CA GLY A 254 14.25 -4.43 -7.80
C GLY A 254 15.32 -5.06 -8.69
N VAL A 255 15.05 -6.20 -9.34
CA VAL A 255 16.01 -6.92 -10.19
C VAL A 255 15.46 -7.30 -11.55
N ASP A 256 14.33 -6.71 -11.94
CA ASP A 256 13.64 -7.00 -13.19
C ASP A 256 13.50 -8.52 -13.41
N ARG A 257 12.94 -9.20 -12.41
CA ARG A 257 12.53 -10.61 -12.53
C ARG A 257 11.07 -10.83 -12.19
N THR A 258 10.42 -11.68 -12.98
CA THR A 258 9.06 -12.17 -12.68
C THR A 258 9.13 -13.43 -11.80
N PRO A 259 8.61 -13.41 -10.55
CA PRO A 259 8.62 -14.59 -9.67
C PRO A 259 7.46 -15.54 -9.96
N ASP A 260 7.58 -16.77 -9.44
CA ASP A 260 6.42 -17.65 -9.21
C ASP A 260 5.70 -17.18 -7.93
N ILE A 261 4.56 -16.50 -8.09
CA ILE A 261 3.84 -15.82 -6.99
C ILE A 261 3.10 -16.84 -6.11
N LEU A 262 2.26 -17.69 -6.72
CA LEU A 262 1.44 -18.67 -6.00
C LEU A 262 2.31 -19.70 -5.31
N LEU A 263 3.27 -20.30 -6.04
CA LEU A 263 4.14 -21.34 -5.50
C LEU A 263 5.15 -20.76 -4.49
N GLY A 264 5.63 -19.54 -4.72
CA GLY A 264 6.46 -18.83 -3.76
C GLY A 264 5.74 -18.57 -2.44
N PHE A 265 4.50 -18.08 -2.50
CA PHE A 265 3.70 -17.85 -1.31
C PHE A 265 3.34 -19.17 -0.60
N HIS A 266 3.06 -20.23 -1.34
CA HIS A 266 2.86 -21.55 -0.73
C HIS A 266 4.13 -22.06 -0.01
N ALA A 267 5.30 -21.92 -0.62
CA ALA A 267 6.57 -22.28 0.01
C ALA A 267 6.84 -21.44 1.27
N TYR A 268 6.50 -20.15 1.23
CA TYR A 268 6.53 -19.25 2.38
C TYR A 268 5.64 -19.76 3.54
N LEU A 269 4.38 -20.10 3.25
CA LEU A 269 3.42 -20.61 4.25
C LEU A 269 3.84 -21.97 4.83
N SER A 270 4.51 -22.80 4.01
CA SER A 270 4.94 -24.15 4.39
C SER A 270 6.21 -24.15 5.25
N ASN A 271 6.87 -23.01 5.42
CA ASN A 271 8.05 -22.91 6.27
C ASN A 271 7.68 -23.15 7.75
N PRO A 272 8.34 -24.07 8.47
CA PRO A 272 8.01 -24.40 9.86
C PRO A 272 8.05 -23.21 10.82
N GLN A 273 8.98 -22.27 10.62
CA GLN A 273 9.10 -21.07 11.46
C GLN A 273 7.86 -20.17 11.30
N ARG A 274 7.40 -19.99 10.06
CA ARG A 274 6.18 -19.23 9.75
C ARG A 274 4.93 -19.91 10.30
N GLY A 275 4.87 -21.24 10.30
CA GLY A 275 3.75 -21.99 10.87
C GLY A 275 3.46 -21.63 12.34
N ASN A 276 4.49 -21.37 13.15
CA ASN A 276 4.31 -20.93 14.54
C ASN A 276 3.80 -19.49 14.62
N GLU A 277 4.40 -18.58 13.86
CA GLU A 277 4.01 -17.16 13.80
C GLU A 277 2.56 -16.99 13.35
N LEU A 278 2.15 -17.72 12.31
CA LEU A 278 0.79 -17.67 11.78
C LEU A 278 -0.25 -18.20 12.76
N ARG A 279 0.05 -19.26 13.53
CA ARG A 279 -0.84 -19.73 14.60
C ARG A 279 -1.01 -18.69 15.71
N GLN A 280 0.07 -18.00 16.08
CA GLN A 280 0.00 -16.92 17.07
C GLN A 280 -0.79 -15.72 16.53
N ALA A 281 -0.54 -15.35 15.26
CA ALA A 281 -1.27 -14.29 14.58
C ALA A 281 -2.76 -14.61 14.45
N GLU A 282 -3.13 -15.86 14.10
CA GLU A 282 -4.51 -16.33 14.05
C GLU A 282 -5.24 -16.07 15.38
N VAL A 283 -4.67 -16.57 16.49
CA VAL A 283 -5.26 -16.39 17.82
C VAL A 283 -5.39 -14.91 18.16
N LYS A 284 -4.33 -14.12 17.94
CA LYS A 284 -4.33 -12.68 18.23
C LYS A 284 -5.37 -11.93 17.42
N LEU A 285 -5.41 -12.12 16.10
CA LEU A 285 -6.30 -11.40 15.17
C LEU A 285 -7.77 -11.74 15.41
N ILE A 286 -8.10 -13.01 15.67
CA ILE A 286 -9.46 -13.40 16.07
C ILE A 286 -9.82 -12.78 17.42
N ASN A 287 -8.84 -12.61 18.31
CA ASN A 287 -9.07 -12.06 19.63
C ASN A 287 -9.34 -10.56 19.63
N GLU A 288 -8.61 -9.82 18.81
CA GLU A 288 -8.59 -8.36 18.69
C GLU A 288 -9.54 -7.82 17.61
N GLU A 289 -10.37 -8.68 17.02
CA GLU A 289 -11.28 -8.32 15.92
C GLU A 289 -12.15 -7.10 16.30
N PRO A 290 -12.23 -6.08 15.42
CA PRO A 290 -13.04 -4.91 15.65
C PRO A 290 -14.49 -5.29 15.97
N LYS A 291 -15.07 -4.63 16.97
CA LYS A 291 -16.49 -4.84 17.36
C LYS A 291 -17.40 -3.82 16.71
N SER A 292 -17.01 -3.29 15.55
CA SER A 292 -17.70 -2.17 14.93
C SER A 292 -19.06 -2.62 14.41
N VAL A 293 -20.08 -1.79 14.59
CA VAL A 293 -21.39 -2.00 13.95
C VAL A 293 -21.35 -1.78 12.45
N PHE A 294 -20.23 -1.26 11.93
CA PHE A 294 -19.99 -1.03 10.51
C PHE A 294 -19.23 -2.16 9.82
N ASP A 295 -18.78 -3.19 10.55
CA ASP A 295 -18.14 -4.34 9.92
C ASP A 295 -19.15 -5.10 9.04
N SER A 296 -18.68 -5.61 7.90
CA SER A 296 -19.55 -6.31 6.94
C SER A 296 -20.09 -7.63 7.52
N HIS A 297 -19.32 -8.27 8.40
CA HIS A 297 -19.65 -9.55 9.02
C HIS A 297 -19.62 -9.47 10.56
N PRO A 298 -20.38 -10.31 11.27
CA PRO A 298 -20.20 -10.53 12.69
C PRO A 298 -18.81 -11.08 13.00
N PRO A 299 -18.30 -10.89 14.24
CA PRO A 299 -17.02 -11.44 14.65
C PRO A 299 -16.90 -12.95 14.41
N ILE A 300 -15.72 -13.41 13.99
CA ILE A 300 -15.40 -14.82 13.67
C ILE A 300 -15.86 -15.77 14.78
N ARG A 301 -15.61 -15.42 16.05
CA ARG A 301 -16.03 -16.25 17.19
C ARG A 301 -17.54 -16.50 17.21
N LYS A 302 -18.34 -15.47 16.96
CA LYS A 302 -19.81 -15.60 16.94
C LYS A 302 -20.28 -16.44 15.76
N ARG A 303 -19.59 -16.37 14.62
CA ARG A 303 -19.86 -17.20 13.45
C ARG A 303 -19.54 -18.67 13.72
N ILE A 304 -18.40 -18.95 14.35
CA ILE A 304 -18.01 -20.30 14.79
C ILE A 304 -19.05 -20.87 15.77
N GLU A 305 -19.45 -20.11 16.80
CA GLU A 305 -20.51 -20.50 17.74
C GLU A 305 -21.86 -20.74 17.05
N ALA A 306 -22.17 -19.97 16.01
CA ALA A 306 -23.38 -20.18 15.23
C ALA A 306 -23.31 -21.47 14.39
N MET A 307 -22.16 -21.75 13.79
CA MET A 307 -21.92 -22.98 13.01
C MET A 307 -22.04 -24.25 13.85
N GLU A 308 -21.77 -24.19 15.16
CA GLU A 308 -21.97 -25.33 16.08
C GLU A 308 -23.41 -25.82 16.15
N ARG A 309 -24.38 -24.95 15.85
CA ARG A 309 -25.82 -25.27 15.84
C ARG A 309 -26.31 -25.82 14.49
N ILE A 310 -25.45 -25.83 13.48
CA ILE A 310 -25.78 -26.30 12.13
C ILE A 310 -25.54 -27.81 12.07
N ALA A 311 -26.47 -28.55 11.48
CA ALA A 311 -26.31 -29.98 11.25
C ALA A 311 -25.06 -30.22 10.39
N ASP A 312 -24.18 -31.12 10.85
CA ASP A 312 -22.90 -31.38 10.18
C ASP A 312 -23.09 -32.50 9.15
N PRO A 313 -22.92 -32.24 7.85
CA PRO A 313 -22.86 -33.32 6.88
C PRO A 313 -21.57 -34.11 7.09
N ALA A 314 -21.65 -35.45 7.12
CA ALA A 314 -20.50 -36.33 7.29
C ALA A 314 -19.66 -36.39 6.00
N LEU A 315 -19.03 -35.28 5.63
CA LEU A 315 -18.14 -35.16 4.47
C LEU A 315 -16.69 -35.46 4.87
N ALA A 316 -16.01 -36.25 4.05
CA ALA A 316 -14.57 -36.44 4.20
C ALA A 316 -13.84 -35.12 3.88
N PRO A 317 -12.93 -34.64 4.74
CA PRO A 317 -12.18 -33.42 4.45
C PRO A 317 -11.26 -33.61 3.25
N ASP A 318 -11.29 -32.67 2.30
CA ASP A 318 -10.33 -32.63 1.20
C ASP A 318 -9.14 -31.74 1.57
N HIS A 319 -8.02 -32.38 1.89
CA HIS A 319 -6.77 -31.73 2.31
C HIS A 319 -5.82 -31.39 1.15
N ARG A 320 -6.17 -31.72 -0.09
CA ARG A 320 -5.34 -31.32 -1.25
C ARG A 320 -5.21 -29.80 -1.28
N PRO A 321 -4.09 -29.23 -1.74
CA PRO A 321 -3.96 -27.79 -1.87
C PRO A 321 -5.01 -27.21 -2.82
N ALA A 322 -5.56 -26.05 -2.51
CA ALA A 322 -6.66 -25.47 -3.25
C ALA A 322 -6.31 -25.18 -4.73
N TRP A 323 -5.05 -24.83 -5.06
CA TRP A 323 -4.65 -24.68 -6.47
C TRP A 323 -4.72 -25.98 -7.29
N SER A 324 -4.88 -27.16 -6.66
CA SER A 324 -5.06 -28.43 -7.39
C SER A 324 -6.37 -28.51 -8.18
N VAL A 325 -7.30 -27.58 -7.95
CA VAL A 325 -8.52 -27.43 -8.76
C VAL A 325 -8.25 -26.76 -10.12
N LEU A 326 -7.05 -26.22 -10.31
CA LEU A 326 -6.60 -25.66 -11.56
C LEU A 326 -5.96 -26.77 -12.41
N VAL A 327 -6.53 -27.00 -13.58
CA VAL A 327 -5.97 -27.87 -14.62
C VAL A 327 -4.67 -27.27 -15.12
N ASP A 328 -3.66 -28.12 -15.28
CA ASP A 328 -2.33 -27.75 -15.76
C ASP A 328 -1.75 -26.52 -15.02
N ALA A 329 -1.84 -26.55 -13.68
CA ALA A 329 -1.41 -25.44 -12.84
C ALA A 329 0.05 -25.03 -13.13
N GLY A 330 0.93 -25.98 -13.49
CA GLY A 330 2.33 -25.71 -13.82
C GLY A 330 2.53 -24.76 -15.00
N ASN A 331 1.68 -24.81 -16.03
CA ASN A 331 1.80 -23.92 -17.19
C ASN A 331 0.83 -22.74 -17.14
N ARG A 332 -0.39 -22.96 -16.62
CA ARG A 332 -1.47 -21.96 -16.68
C ARG A 332 -1.39 -20.93 -15.56
N VAL A 333 -0.97 -21.31 -14.34
CA VAL A 333 -0.77 -20.34 -13.24
C VAL A 333 0.25 -19.27 -13.63
N PRO A 334 1.41 -19.60 -14.24
CA PRO A 334 2.32 -18.59 -14.76
C PRO A 334 1.71 -17.53 -15.69
N ALA A 335 0.87 -17.96 -16.63
CA ALA A 335 0.21 -17.06 -17.57
C ALA A 335 -0.82 -16.16 -16.85
N LEU A 336 -1.56 -16.72 -15.90
CA LEU A 336 -2.51 -15.99 -15.07
C LEU A 336 -1.80 -14.97 -14.18
N GLU A 337 -0.70 -15.35 -13.51
CA GLU A 337 0.13 -14.45 -12.72
C GLU A 337 0.66 -13.27 -13.54
N ARG A 338 1.14 -13.53 -14.77
CA ARG A 338 1.61 -12.45 -15.67
C ARG A 338 0.49 -11.47 -15.99
N ALA A 339 -0.74 -11.93 -16.17
CA ALA A 339 -1.88 -11.06 -16.42
C ALA A 339 -2.31 -10.23 -15.18
N LEU A 340 -1.84 -10.58 -13.97
CA LEU A 340 -2.06 -9.80 -12.75
C LEU A 340 -1.00 -8.71 -12.55
N LEU A 341 0.16 -8.81 -13.20
CA LEU A 341 1.20 -7.80 -13.14
C LEU A 341 0.81 -6.59 -13.98
N ARG A 342 0.96 -5.40 -13.42
CA ARG A 342 0.72 -4.14 -14.14
C ARG A 342 1.85 -3.82 -15.12
N ASP A 343 3.07 -4.16 -14.73
CA ASP A 343 4.30 -3.86 -15.47
C ASP A 343 5.04 -5.16 -15.80
N ASP A 344 5.74 -5.19 -16.93
CA ASP A 344 6.61 -6.30 -17.29
C ASP A 344 7.85 -6.27 -16.40
N LEU A 345 7.89 -7.17 -15.40
CA LEU A 345 9.00 -7.33 -14.48
C LEU A 345 10.16 -8.12 -15.11
N GLY A 346 10.25 -8.24 -16.43
CA GLY A 346 11.33 -8.97 -17.09
C GLY A 346 11.19 -10.50 -17.01
N PRO A 347 12.26 -11.26 -17.34
CA PRO A 347 12.18 -12.70 -17.51
C PRO A 347 11.79 -13.41 -16.20
N ARG A 348 11.09 -14.54 -16.36
CA ARG A 348 10.71 -15.38 -15.21
C ARG A 348 11.95 -16.00 -14.58
N ALA A 349 12.03 -15.95 -13.25
CA ALA A 349 13.11 -16.55 -12.47
C ALA A 349 12.60 -17.22 -11.20
N GLN A 350 13.36 -18.20 -10.73
CA GLN A 350 13.10 -18.89 -9.48
C GLN A 350 13.51 -18.03 -8.29
N TRP A 351 12.83 -18.18 -7.15
CA TRP A 351 13.10 -17.39 -5.93
C TRP A 351 14.56 -17.39 -5.47
N PRO A 352 15.33 -18.50 -5.53
CA PRO A 352 16.75 -18.48 -5.19
C PRO A 352 17.59 -17.54 -6.08
N GLU A 353 17.28 -17.45 -7.38
CA GLU A 353 17.95 -16.50 -8.29
C GLU A 353 17.58 -15.06 -7.94
N ILE A 354 16.28 -14.79 -7.72
CA ILE A 354 15.79 -13.45 -7.38
C ILE A 354 16.46 -12.95 -6.11
N VAL A 355 16.50 -13.77 -5.04
CA VAL A 355 17.17 -13.41 -3.79
C VAL A 355 18.67 -13.22 -3.99
N LYS A 356 19.32 -14.07 -4.79
CA LYS A 356 20.75 -13.94 -5.10
C LYS A 356 21.06 -12.60 -5.77
N LEU A 357 20.27 -12.22 -6.77
CA LEU A 357 20.43 -10.97 -7.50
C LEU A 357 20.06 -9.75 -6.64
N ALA A 358 18.96 -9.82 -5.90
CA ALA A 358 18.44 -8.72 -5.11
C ALA A 358 19.39 -8.41 -3.94
N GLY A 359 19.79 -9.44 -3.18
CA GLY A 359 20.77 -9.29 -2.11
C GLY A 359 22.10 -8.76 -2.62
N ALA A 360 22.61 -9.26 -3.77
CA ALA A 360 23.84 -8.72 -4.34
C ALA A 360 23.72 -7.24 -4.77
N THR A 361 22.54 -6.83 -5.23
CA THR A 361 22.26 -5.43 -5.60
C THR A 361 22.17 -4.54 -4.37
N MET A 362 21.51 -4.99 -3.31
CA MET A 362 21.42 -4.28 -2.04
C MET A 362 22.80 -4.12 -1.38
N ALA A 363 23.60 -5.20 -1.33
CA ALA A 363 24.96 -5.14 -0.79
C ALA A 363 25.85 -4.16 -1.56
N ARG A 364 25.75 -4.13 -2.90
CA ARG A 364 26.46 -3.14 -3.73
C ARG A 364 25.99 -1.71 -3.46
N HIS A 365 24.70 -1.50 -3.25
CA HIS A 365 24.15 -0.19 -2.92
C HIS A 365 24.71 0.31 -1.59
N ALA A 366 24.66 -0.52 -0.54
CA ALA A 366 25.24 -0.19 0.75
C ALA A 366 26.75 0.08 0.68
N ALA A 367 27.49 -0.69 -0.13
CA ALA A 367 28.91 -0.43 -0.39
C ALA A 367 29.15 0.94 -1.04
N ALA A 368 28.29 1.34 -1.99
CA ALA A 368 28.37 2.66 -2.62
C ALA A 368 28.00 3.78 -1.64
N GLU A 369 27.03 3.56 -0.75
CA GLU A 369 26.68 4.51 0.31
C GLU A 369 27.79 4.69 1.33
N LEU A 370 28.46 3.60 1.76
CA LEU A 370 29.63 3.69 2.64
C LEU A 370 30.75 4.49 1.97
N ALA A 371 31.05 4.20 0.70
CA ALA A 371 32.07 4.91 -0.05
C ALA A 371 31.75 6.41 -0.15
N ARG A 372 30.49 6.75 -0.45
CA ARG A 372 30.01 8.15 -0.50
C ARG A 372 30.12 8.83 0.86
N ALA A 373 29.68 8.18 1.94
CA ALA A 373 29.78 8.70 3.30
C ALA A 373 31.24 8.97 3.69
N GLY A 374 32.14 8.03 3.36
CA GLY A 374 33.58 8.15 3.52
C GLY A 374 34.18 9.36 2.82
N GLN A 375 33.82 9.56 1.55
CA GLN A 375 34.30 10.66 0.72
C GLN A 375 33.79 12.01 1.20
N GLN A 376 32.48 12.12 1.46
CA GLN A 376 31.84 13.39 1.88
C GLN A 376 32.27 13.84 3.28
N SER A 377 32.46 12.91 4.21
CA SER A 377 32.98 13.22 5.55
C SER A 377 34.48 13.55 5.55
N GLY A 378 35.20 13.16 4.49
CA GLY A 378 36.66 13.18 4.39
C GLY A 378 37.35 12.11 5.24
N CYS A 379 36.60 11.19 5.85
CA CYS A 379 37.15 10.14 6.71
C CYS A 379 37.75 8.97 5.91
N ALA A 380 37.25 8.71 4.71
CA ALA A 380 37.71 7.67 3.79
C ALA A 380 37.71 8.18 2.33
N PRO A 381 38.76 8.90 1.90
CA PRO A 381 38.79 9.59 0.60
C PRO A 381 38.68 8.66 -0.62
N ARG A 382 39.15 7.42 -0.53
CA ARG A 382 39.01 6.42 -1.59
C ARG A 382 37.72 5.60 -1.45
N GLY A 383 36.98 5.78 -0.35
CA GLY A 383 35.72 5.08 -0.09
C GLY A 383 35.91 3.58 0.15
N THR A 384 37.08 3.16 0.64
CA THR A 384 37.40 1.74 0.87
C THR A 384 37.01 1.29 2.28
N LEU A 385 36.79 -0.02 2.43
CA LEU A 385 36.47 -0.63 3.72
C LEU A 385 37.60 -0.40 4.74
N ASP A 386 38.86 -0.50 4.33
CA ASP A 386 40.01 -0.29 5.23
C ASP A 386 40.10 1.15 5.76
N GLU A 387 39.81 2.13 4.91
CA GLU A 387 39.79 3.54 5.31
C GLU A 387 38.62 3.84 6.26
N ALA A 388 37.44 3.25 6.03
CA ALA A 388 36.30 3.37 6.93
C ALA A 388 36.62 2.76 8.31
N LEU A 389 37.24 1.58 8.36
CA LEU A 389 37.74 0.98 9.61
C LEU A 389 38.82 1.84 10.28
N ALA A 390 39.70 2.47 9.50
CA ALA A 390 40.69 3.41 10.04
C ALA A 390 40.03 4.65 10.67
N ALA A 391 38.92 5.14 10.11
CA ALA A 391 38.14 6.22 10.70
C ALA A 391 37.51 5.81 12.04
N LEU A 392 36.99 4.58 12.14
CA LEU A 392 36.52 4.04 13.41
C LEU A 392 37.63 3.97 14.47
N ALA A 393 38.84 3.55 14.08
CA ALA A 393 39.99 3.50 14.99
C ALA A 393 40.38 4.87 15.54
N ARG A 394 40.09 5.95 14.80
CA ARG A 394 40.30 7.35 15.23
C ARG A 394 39.13 7.91 16.06
N GLY A 395 38.08 7.12 16.31
CA GLY A 395 36.88 7.57 17.02
C GLY A 395 35.96 8.46 16.16
N GLU A 396 36.09 8.41 14.84
CA GLU A 396 35.34 9.29 13.91
C GLU A 396 33.98 8.71 13.48
N LEU A 397 33.40 7.78 14.24
CA LEU A 397 32.15 7.09 13.90
C LEU A 397 31.03 8.05 13.46
N VAL A 398 30.74 9.05 14.30
CA VAL A 398 29.68 10.04 14.03
C VAL A 398 30.02 10.86 12.79
N ARG A 399 31.27 11.27 12.63
CA ARG A 399 31.71 12.06 11.47
C ARG A 399 31.59 11.26 10.17
N LEU A 400 31.99 9.99 10.17
CA LEU A 400 31.85 9.08 9.03
C LEU A 400 30.38 8.84 8.68
N ALA A 401 29.52 8.67 9.68
CA ALA A 401 28.09 8.40 9.48
C ALA A 401 27.27 9.64 9.10
N THR A 402 27.72 10.84 9.47
CA THR A 402 26.98 12.10 9.31
C THR A 402 26.33 12.26 7.92
N PRO A 403 27.00 11.98 6.79
CA PRO A 403 26.42 12.19 5.47
C PRO A 403 25.22 11.30 5.12
N VAL A 404 25.04 10.17 5.81
CA VAL A 404 23.95 9.21 5.58
C VAL A 404 22.90 9.23 6.69
N LEU A 405 23.11 10.01 7.76
CA LEU A 405 22.14 10.17 8.83
C LEU A 405 21.03 11.15 8.43
N ASN A 406 19.84 10.94 9.00
CA ASN A 406 18.76 11.91 8.88
C ASN A 406 19.18 13.24 9.58
N PRO A 407 19.27 14.37 8.85
CA PRO A 407 19.71 15.64 9.42
C PRO A 407 18.78 16.21 10.50
N GLY A 408 17.53 15.72 10.59
CA GLY A 408 16.56 16.09 11.63
C GLY A 408 16.63 15.25 12.92
N LEU A 409 17.58 14.32 13.04
CA LEU A 409 17.76 13.52 14.25
C LEU A 409 18.13 14.40 15.45
N ALA A 410 17.41 14.22 16.56
CA ALA A 410 17.78 14.86 17.82
C ALA A 410 19.19 14.40 18.25
N ALA A 411 20.02 15.35 18.71
CA ALA A 411 21.44 15.12 19.00
C ALA A 411 21.71 13.89 19.90
N GLN A 412 20.81 13.60 20.84
CA GLN A 412 20.89 12.45 21.74
C GLN A 412 20.81 11.07 21.04
N HIS A 413 20.14 10.98 19.88
CA HIS A 413 19.99 9.73 19.12
C HIS A 413 21.06 9.57 18.04
N VAL A 414 21.85 10.61 17.76
CA VAL A 414 22.87 10.60 16.70
C VAL A 414 23.92 9.49 16.90
N PRO A 415 24.49 9.27 18.11
CA PRO A 415 25.50 8.22 18.29
C PRO A 415 24.95 6.81 18.04
N GLU A 416 23.75 6.52 18.52
CA GLU A 416 23.09 5.21 18.34
C GLU A 416 22.71 4.97 16.88
N ALA A 417 22.17 5.99 16.20
CA ALA A 417 21.86 5.93 14.77
C ALA A 417 23.14 5.76 13.94
N ALA A 418 24.22 6.49 14.28
CA ALA A 418 25.52 6.35 13.62
C ALA A 418 26.08 4.94 13.75
N ALA A 419 26.04 4.35 14.95
CA ALA A 419 26.47 2.99 15.19
C ALA A 419 25.64 1.98 14.39
N THR A 420 24.32 2.12 14.38
CA THR A 420 23.41 1.21 13.67
C THR A 420 23.66 1.25 12.16
N VAL A 421 23.66 2.44 11.56
CA VAL A 421 23.87 2.61 10.11
C VAL A 421 25.27 2.17 9.68
N MET A 422 26.32 2.52 10.43
CA MET A 422 27.68 2.12 10.06
C MET A 422 27.91 0.61 10.24
N ARG A 423 27.28 -0.04 11.23
CA ARG A 423 27.35 -1.50 11.36
C ARG A 423 26.79 -2.18 10.12
N GLU A 424 25.61 -1.75 9.68
CA GLU A 424 24.95 -2.28 8.48
C GLU A 424 25.79 -2.02 7.21
N LEU A 425 26.19 -0.77 6.96
CA LEU A 425 26.96 -0.42 5.76
C LEU A 425 28.32 -1.14 5.70
N LEU A 426 29.03 -1.29 6.82
CA LEU A 426 30.30 -2.02 6.86
C LEU A 426 30.10 -3.52 6.59
N ALA A 427 29.08 -4.12 7.20
CA ALA A 427 28.76 -5.52 6.99
C ALA A 427 28.37 -5.80 5.53
N GLU A 428 27.46 -5.00 4.97
CA GLU A 428 27.00 -5.14 3.59
C GLU A 428 28.11 -4.83 2.57
N THR A 429 29.03 -3.92 2.89
CA THR A 429 30.24 -3.70 2.06
C THR A 429 31.12 -4.95 2.02
N ALA A 430 31.33 -5.61 3.16
CA ALA A 430 32.07 -6.86 3.21
C ALA A 430 31.35 -7.99 2.46
N VAL A 431 30.02 -8.08 2.59
CA VAL A 431 29.18 -9.00 1.81
C VAL A 431 29.32 -8.75 0.31
N SER A 432 29.23 -7.49 -0.14
CA SER A 432 29.40 -7.10 -1.54
C SER A 432 30.76 -7.52 -2.09
N ALA A 433 31.83 -7.36 -1.29
CA ALA A 433 33.16 -7.79 -1.66
C ALA A 433 33.27 -9.32 -1.83
N LEU A 434 32.73 -10.10 -0.87
CA LEU A 434 32.74 -11.56 -0.92
C LEU A 434 31.90 -12.10 -2.07
N VAL A 435 30.71 -11.53 -2.30
CA VAL A 435 29.81 -11.90 -3.40
C VAL A 435 30.46 -11.57 -4.75
N GLY A 436 31.09 -10.40 -4.89
CA GLY A 436 31.84 -10.01 -6.08
C GLY A 436 33.03 -10.92 -6.38
N ALA A 437 33.70 -11.45 -5.34
CA ALA A 437 34.76 -12.44 -5.46
C ALA A 437 34.24 -13.89 -5.66
N GLY A 438 32.91 -14.09 -5.65
CA GLY A 438 32.27 -15.39 -5.70
C GLY A 438 32.61 -16.28 -4.49
N LEU A 439 32.91 -15.69 -3.33
CA LEU A 439 33.21 -16.37 -2.06
C LEU A 439 31.98 -16.53 -1.17
N ALA A 440 30.94 -15.72 -1.41
CA ALA A 440 29.65 -15.82 -0.73
C ALA A 440 28.49 -15.64 -1.72
N GLU A 441 27.28 -16.03 -1.31
CA GLU A 441 26.05 -15.74 -2.03
C GLU A 441 24.89 -15.50 -1.07
N HIS A 442 23.86 -14.78 -1.55
CA HIS A 442 22.60 -14.65 -0.82
C HIS A 442 21.72 -15.87 -1.11
N ARG A 443 21.19 -16.47 -0.05
CA ARG A 443 20.34 -17.66 -0.08
C ARG A 443 18.95 -17.35 0.46
N LEU A 444 17.96 -17.78 -0.30
CA LEU A 444 16.55 -17.68 0.08
C LEU A 444 16.31 -18.32 1.45
N ASN A 445 15.61 -17.58 2.30
CA ASN A 445 15.11 -18.05 3.58
C ASN A 445 13.66 -17.61 3.70
N TRP A 446 12.72 -18.56 3.77
CA TRP A 446 11.30 -18.24 3.95
C TRP A 446 10.93 -17.92 5.40
N GLY A 447 11.79 -18.28 6.37
CA GLY A 447 11.56 -18.06 7.80
C GLY A 447 11.95 -16.67 8.31
N GLY A 448 12.57 -15.84 7.47
CA GLY A 448 13.07 -14.51 7.87
C GLY A 448 13.84 -13.83 6.75
N PRO A 449 14.75 -12.89 7.07
CA PRO A 449 15.66 -12.31 6.08
C PRO A 449 16.45 -13.39 5.34
N TYR A 450 16.75 -13.14 4.06
CA TYR A 450 17.65 -14.00 3.30
C TYR A 450 19.04 -14.04 3.96
N GLN A 451 19.75 -15.15 3.80
CA GLN A 451 21.02 -15.38 4.50
C GLN A 451 22.19 -15.19 3.55
N VAL A 452 23.30 -14.64 4.06
CA VAL A 452 24.58 -14.70 3.36
C VAL A 452 25.26 -16.00 3.76
N VAL A 453 25.69 -16.78 2.78
CA VAL A 453 26.37 -18.06 2.99
C VAL A 453 27.70 -18.09 2.24
N GLY A 454 28.70 -18.73 2.83
CA GLY A 454 29.99 -18.99 2.17
C GLY A 454 29.90 -20.10 1.12
N ARG A 455 31.02 -20.36 0.42
CA ARG A 455 31.14 -21.46 -0.56
C ARG A 455 30.85 -22.85 0.01
N ASP A 456 31.15 -23.05 1.29
CA ASP A 456 30.87 -24.27 2.04
C ASP A 456 29.39 -24.40 2.46
N GLY A 457 28.59 -23.36 2.19
CA GLY A 457 27.19 -23.28 2.57
C GLY A 457 26.96 -22.86 4.03
N ALA A 458 28.01 -22.54 4.79
CA ALA A 458 27.89 -22.06 6.15
C ALA A 458 27.36 -20.61 6.17
N PRO A 459 26.47 -20.25 7.10
CA PRO A 459 25.99 -18.88 7.24
C PRO A 459 27.13 -17.95 7.69
N LEU A 460 27.20 -16.76 7.10
CA LEU A 460 28.17 -15.73 7.42
C LEU A 460 27.43 -14.54 8.06
N ASP A 461 27.75 -14.26 9.32
CA ASP A 461 27.22 -13.11 10.06
C ASP A 461 28.27 -11.99 10.09
N LEU A 462 28.27 -11.15 9.05
CA LEU A 462 29.24 -10.06 8.93
C LEU A 462 28.93 -8.91 9.89
N GLU A 463 27.68 -8.75 10.32
CA GLU A 463 27.32 -7.78 11.36
C GLU A 463 27.99 -8.12 12.69
N ALA A 464 28.01 -9.40 13.08
CA ALA A 464 28.74 -9.85 14.27
C ALA A 464 30.26 -9.64 14.17
N VAL A 465 30.81 -9.69 12.95
CA VAL A 465 32.24 -9.46 12.70
C VAL A 465 32.61 -7.97 12.80
N VAL A 466 31.81 -7.07 12.21
CA VAL A 466 32.13 -5.63 12.20
C VAL A 466 31.64 -4.88 13.43
N GLY A 467 30.57 -5.36 14.08
CA GLY A 467 29.93 -4.74 15.24
C GLY A 467 30.89 -4.33 16.37
N PRO A 468 31.87 -5.18 16.77
CA PRO A 468 32.85 -4.81 17.79
C PRO A 468 33.64 -3.55 17.45
N SER A 469 34.03 -3.32 16.18
CA SER A 469 34.78 -2.12 15.77
C SER A 469 33.96 -0.84 15.80
N VAL A 470 32.65 -0.96 15.56
CA VAL A 470 31.69 0.15 15.64
C VAL A 470 31.46 0.55 17.10
N ALA A 471 31.38 -0.44 18.00
CA ALA A 471 31.18 -0.21 19.43
C ALA A 471 32.45 0.27 20.15
N ASN A 472 33.63 -0.18 19.71
CA ASN A 472 34.91 0.14 20.34
C ASN A 472 36.03 0.30 19.30
N PRO A 473 36.64 1.50 19.17
CA PRO A 473 37.79 1.74 18.29
C PRO A 473 38.96 0.75 18.49
N ALA A 474 39.17 0.25 19.71
CA ALA A 474 40.24 -0.70 20.02
C ALA A 474 40.03 -2.09 19.37
N ALA A 475 38.82 -2.42 18.92
CA ALA A 475 38.49 -3.69 18.27
C ALA A 475 38.72 -3.68 16.74
N VAL A 476 39.11 -2.54 16.16
CA VAL A 476 39.38 -2.43 14.71
C VAL A 476 40.46 -3.42 14.22
N PRO A 477 41.61 -3.60 14.91
CA PRO A 477 42.62 -4.58 14.45
C PRO A 477 42.06 -6.01 14.39
N TRP A 478 41.31 -6.43 15.42
CA TRP A 478 40.66 -7.74 15.44
C TRP A 478 39.67 -7.90 14.27
N THR A 479 38.86 -6.87 14.01
CA THR A 479 37.89 -6.87 12.91
C THR A 479 38.58 -7.02 11.55
N ARG A 480 39.68 -6.29 11.32
CA ARG A 480 40.48 -6.44 10.09
C ARG A 480 40.99 -7.86 9.90
N ASP A 481 41.51 -8.47 10.96
CA ASP A 481 42.06 -9.83 10.88
C ASP A 481 40.96 -10.86 10.62
N GLN A 482 39.78 -10.72 11.23
CA GLN A 482 38.63 -11.58 10.93
C GLN A 482 38.16 -11.42 9.49
N LEU A 483 38.02 -10.19 8.99
CA LEU A 483 37.63 -9.95 7.59
C LEU A 483 38.64 -10.54 6.60
N ARG A 484 39.95 -10.43 6.87
CA ARG A 484 40.99 -11.07 6.04
C ARG A 484 40.92 -12.59 6.07
N GLN A 485 40.65 -13.20 7.23
CA GLN A 485 40.49 -14.65 7.35
C GLN A 485 39.28 -15.16 6.55
N LEU A 486 38.21 -14.36 6.47
CA LEU A 486 37.04 -14.63 5.65
C LEU A 486 37.28 -14.36 4.15
N GLY A 487 38.44 -13.81 3.78
CA GLY A 487 38.80 -13.51 2.38
C GLY A 487 38.24 -12.18 1.86
N VAL A 488 37.83 -11.27 2.75
CA VAL A 488 37.34 -9.93 2.36
C VAL A 488 38.51 -9.05 1.93
N PRO A 489 38.55 -8.55 0.68
CA PRO A 489 39.55 -7.57 0.26
C PRO A 489 39.27 -6.22 0.94
N LEU A 490 40.13 -5.81 1.88
CA LEU A 490 39.91 -4.57 2.65
C LEU A 490 40.08 -3.29 1.82
N ASP A 491 40.80 -3.36 0.70
CA ASP A 491 40.93 -2.29 -0.29
C ASP A 491 39.69 -2.17 -1.18
N TYR A 492 38.69 -3.03 -1.01
CA TYR A 492 37.41 -2.92 -1.68
C TYR A 492 36.67 -1.63 -1.28
N GLY A 493 36.26 -0.89 -2.30
CA GLY A 493 35.24 0.14 -2.23
C GLY A 493 34.41 0.06 -3.51
N ALA A 494 33.08 0.10 -3.39
CA ALA A 494 32.26 0.27 -4.58
C ALA A 494 32.54 1.65 -5.17
N ALA A 495 32.44 1.77 -6.50
CA ALA A 495 32.35 3.09 -7.11
C ALA A 495 31.20 3.81 -6.41
N ALA A 496 31.46 4.97 -5.80
CA ALA A 496 30.40 5.80 -5.26
C ALA A 496 29.44 6.04 -6.41
N ALA A 497 28.26 5.41 -6.35
CA ALA A 497 27.27 5.55 -7.39
C ALA A 497 27.08 7.05 -7.60
N GLY A 498 27.12 7.50 -8.86
CA GLY A 498 26.76 8.86 -9.22
C GLY A 498 25.45 9.22 -8.51
N ASP A 499 25.26 10.50 -8.21
CA ASP A 499 23.99 10.92 -7.62
C ASP A 499 22.84 10.35 -8.45
N PRO A 500 21.83 9.71 -7.84
CA PRO A 500 20.70 9.18 -8.58
C PRO A 500 20.14 10.29 -9.47
N GLU A 501 19.78 9.93 -10.70
CA GLU A 501 19.22 10.88 -11.66
C GLU A 501 17.99 11.53 -11.00
N ALA A 502 17.98 12.85 -10.97
CA ALA A 502 16.95 13.58 -10.26
C ALA A 502 15.64 13.53 -11.05
N ASP A 503 14.58 13.01 -10.44
CA ASP A 503 13.27 12.93 -11.08
C ASP A 503 12.45 14.20 -10.81
N LEU A 504 11.88 14.78 -11.87
CA LEU A 504 11.00 15.94 -11.77
C LEU A 504 9.66 15.54 -11.15
N VAL A 505 9.33 16.12 -9.98
CA VAL A 505 8.07 15.85 -9.27
C VAL A 505 7.01 16.90 -9.60
N ALA A 506 7.39 18.18 -9.65
CA ALA A 506 6.47 19.28 -9.87
C ALA A 506 7.17 20.57 -10.32
N VAL A 507 6.42 21.53 -10.86
CA VAL A 507 6.95 22.82 -11.32
C VAL A 507 6.11 23.99 -10.80
N LEU A 508 6.78 25.06 -10.37
CA LEU A 508 6.21 26.36 -10.06
C LEU A 508 6.77 27.41 -11.03
N THR A 509 5.92 27.99 -11.88
CA THR A 509 6.37 29.01 -12.83
C THR A 509 6.42 30.40 -12.21
N SER A 510 7.19 31.31 -12.81
CA SER A 510 7.18 32.73 -12.46
C SER A 510 7.51 33.00 -10.98
N VAL A 511 8.49 32.27 -10.43
CA VAL A 511 9.02 32.45 -9.08
C VAL A 511 10.10 33.52 -9.11
N ARG A 512 10.05 34.47 -8.17
CA ARG A 512 11.06 35.51 -8.05
C ARG A 512 12.28 34.99 -7.32
N HIS A 513 13.43 35.12 -7.94
CA HIS A 513 14.74 34.75 -7.39
C HIS A 513 15.78 35.78 -7.85
N ALA A 514 16.58 36.33 -6.91
CA ALA A 514 17.62 37.32 -7.20
C ALA A 514 17.17 38.51 -8.10
N GLY A 515 15.92 38.97 -7.94
CA GLY A 515 15.36 40.09 -8.71
C GLY A 515 14.81 39.74 -10.10
N ARG A 516 15.01 38.51 -10.60
CA ARG A 516 14.45 38.00 -11.86
C ARG A 516 13.33 36.97 -11.63
N LEU A 517 12.65 36.58 -12.71
CA LEU A 517 11.69 35.48 -12.72
C LEU A 517 12.37 34.22 -13.24
N ASP A 518 12.31 33.16 -12.43
CA ASP A 518 12.76 31.81 -12.75
C ASP A 518 11.55 30.86 -12.55
N ASP A 519 11.54 29.74 -13.26
CA ASP A 519 10.66 28.61 -12.98
C ASP A 519 11.38 27.67 -12.01
N LEU A 520 10.69 27.24 -10.95
CA LEU A 520 11.22 26.36 -9.92
C LEU A 520 10.72 24.93 -10.16
N TRP A 521 11.64 24.05 -10.50
CA TRP A 521 11.40 22.62 -10.61
C TRP A 521 11.73 21.94 -9.29
N VAL A 522 10.76 21.21 -8.75
CA VAL A 522 10.90 20.43 -7.53
C VAL A 522 11.19 19.00 -7.94
N CYS A 523 12.40 18.54 -7.68
CA CYS A 523 12.82 17.16 -7.92
C CYS A 523 12.83 16.38 -6.60
N ASP A 524 12.92 15.06 -6.68
CA ASP A 524 13.02 14.17 -5.51
C ASP A 524 14.29 14.37 -4.67
N THR A 525 15.38 14.82 -5.31
CA THR A 525 16.72 14.97 -4.74
C THR A 525 17.20 16.42 -4.64
N GLY A 526 16.42 17.41 -5.11
CA GLY A 526 16.80 18.82 -5.06
C GLY A 526 15.86 19.75 -5.80
N LEU A 527 16.28 21.00 -5.97
CA LEU A 527 15.54 22.04 -6.68
C LEU A 527 16.35 22.52 -7.89
N LEU A 528 15.69 22.67 -9.03
CA LEU A 528 16.29 23.26 -10.21
C LEU A 528 15.58 24.58 -10.55
N LEU A 529 16.33 25.67 -10.57
CA LEU A 529 15.85 26.97 -11.06
C LEU A 529 16.15 27.05 -12.55
N VAL A 530 15.13 27.27 -13.36
CA VAL A 530 15.22 27.41 -14.82
C VAL A 530 14.81 28.82 -15.20
N GLN A 531 15.53 29.48 -16.10
CA GLN A 531 15.11 30.82 -16.55
C GLN A 531 13.68 30.80 -17.08
N HIS A 532 12.84 31.74 -16.62
CA HIS A 532 11.41 31.75 -16.92
C HIS A 532 11.13 31.74 -18.43
N GLY A 533 10.17 30.89 -18.84
CA GLY A 533 9.73 30.75 -20.23
C GLY A 533 10.45 29.64 -21.00
N LEU A 534 11.50 29.03 -20.45
CA LEU A 534 12.20 27.90 -21.08
C LEU A 534 11.62 26.53 -20.71
N THR A 535 10.86 26.45 -19.60
CA THR A 535 10.27 25.20 -19.10
C THR A 535 9.54 24.37 -20.18
N PRO A 536 8.62 24.92 -21.00
CA PRO A 536 7.88 24.11 -21.99
C PRO A 536 8.77 23.36 -23.00
N GLY A 537 9.97 23.87 -23.28
CA GLY A 537 10.94 23.24 -24.18
C GLY A 537 11.95 22.31 -23.51
N LEU A 538 11.93 22.21 -22.18
CA LEU A 538 12.92 21.47 -21.39
C LEU A 538 12.32 20.30 -20.58
N VAL A 539 10.98 20.22 -20.42
CA VAL A 539 10.30 19.21 -19.58
C VAL A 539 10.68 17.76 -19.92
N GLU A 540 10.97 17.44 -21.18
CA GLU A 540 11.39 16.10 -21.61
C GLU A 540 12.91 15.86 -21.51
N THR A 541 13.69 16.87 -21.15
CA THR A 541 15.15 16.75 -21.00
C THR A 541 15.50 16.22 -19.61
N PRO A 542 16.36 15.18 -19.51
CA PRO A 542 16.74 14.64 -18.21
C PRO A 542 17.42 15.69 -17.32
N VAL A 543 17.09 15.69 -16.02
CA VAL A 543 17.51 16.76 -15.08
C VAL A 543 19.03 16.85 -15.00
N ASP A 544 19.76 15.74 -15.11
CA ASP A 544 21.23 15.74 -15.06
C ASP A 544 21.88 16.49 -16.22
N GLN A 545 21.25 16.50 -17.39
CA GLN A 545 21.69 17.32 -18.52
C GLN A 545 21.36 18.80 -18.27
N LEU A 546 20.21 19.07 -17.65
CA LEU A 546 19.80 20.43 -17.30
C LEU A 546 20.75 21.06 -16.27
N LYS A 547 21.21 20.31 -15.26
CA LYS A 547 22.16 20.78 -14.22
C LYS A 547 23.42 21.45 -14.79
N GLN A 548 23.83 21.08 -16.01
CA GLN A 548 25.05 21.58 -16.65
C GLN A 548 24.82 22.81 -17.52
N ARG A 549 23.57 23.24 -17.70
CA ARG A 549 23.21 24.35 -18.58
C ARG A 549 23.40 25.72 -17.88
N PRO A 550 23.85 26.76 -18.61
CA PRO A 550 24.09 28.09 -18.04
C PRO A 550 22.81 28.86 -17.65
N ASP A 551 21.67 28.50 -18.22
CA ASP A 551 20.34 29.06 -17.96
C ASP A 551 19.60 28.37 -16.79
N THR A 552 20.28 27.45 -16.10
CA THR A 552 19.74 26.75 -14.94
C THR A 552 20.63 26.88 -13.71
N ARG A 553 20.07 26.62 -12.53
CA ARG A 553 20.83 26.53 -11.28
C ARG A 553 20.28 25.40 -10.43
N TRP A 554 21.12 24.40 -10.18
CA TRP A 554 20.80 23.30 -9.26
C TRP A 554 21.06 23.69 -7.80
N LEU A 555 20.12 23.34 -6.94
CA LEU A 555 20.22 23.43 -5.50
C LEU A 555 20.01 22.01 -4.95
N ASP A 556 21.12 21.38 -4.61
CA ASP A 556 21.11 20.04 -4.04
C ASP A 556 20.39 20.04 -2.69
N ASN A 557 19.46 19.11 -2.48
CA ASN A 557 18.74 19.02 -1.22
C ASN A 557 19.70 18.84 -0.04
N ARG A 558 20.81 18.11 -0.23
CA ARG A 558 21.82 17.84 0.83
C ARG A 558 22.62 19.08 1.20
N ALA A 559 22.75 20.04 0.28
CA ALA A 559 23.43 21.30 0.57
C ALA A 559 22.59 22.21 1.48
N ILE A 560 21.27 22.02 1.54
CA ILE A 560 20.34 22.86 2.30
C ILE A 560 20.34 22.46 3.78
N ALA A 561 20.87 23.35 4.61
CA ALA A 561 20.88 23.21 6.07
C ALA A 561 19.51 23.53 6.68
N GLN A 562 18.85 24.58 6.18
CA GLN A 562 17.60 25.07 6.75
C GLN A 562 16.73 25.76 5.69
N GLY A 563 15.41 25.58 5.78
CA GLY A 563 14.42 26.31 5.00
C GLY A 563 13.45 27.07 5.90
N GLN A 564 13.10 28.31 5.56
CA GLN A 564 12.07 29.08 6.25
C GLN A 564 10.98 29.48 5.27
N PHE A 565 9.78 28.94 5.48
CA PHE A 565 8.63 29.24 4.65
C PHE A 565 7.71 30.24 5.35
N HIS A 566 7.55 31.40 4.73
CA HIS A 566 6.72 32.50 5.22
C HIS A 566 5.52 32.70 4.30
N ARG A 567 4.32 32.55 4.85
CA ARG A 567 3.08 32.84 4.12
C ARG A 567 2.75 34.32 4.21
N ARG A 568 2.39 34.95 3.08
CA ARG A 568 2.00 36.36 3.00
C ARG A 568 0.64 36.52 2.35
N MET A 569 0.01 37.67 2.57
CA MET A 569 -1.21 38.03 1.83
C MET A 569 -0.85 38.13 0.34
N GLY A 570 -1.34 37.19 -0.47
CA GLY A 570 -1.08 37.13 -1.92
C GLY A 570 0.12 36.30 -2.36
N GLY A 571 0.79 35.53 -1.47
CA GLY A 571 1.89 34.67 -1.89
C GLY A 571 2.69 34.03 -0.76
N TRP A 572 3.89 33.56 -1.08
CA TRP A 572 4.83 32.98 -0.13
C TRP A 572 6.26 33.43 -0.41
N ARG A 573 7.10 33.31 0.63
CA ARG A 573 8.54 33.47 0.55
C ARG A 573 9.21 32.26 1.20
N LEU A 574 10.14 31.65 0.49
CA LEU A 574 10.97 30.54 0.96
C LEU A 574 12.42 31.01 0.98
N VAL A 575 13.04 30.99 2.16
CA VAL A 575 14.47 31.27 2.34
C VAL A 575 15.17 29.96 2.62
N LEU A 576 16.10 29.57 1.76
CA LEU A 576 16.92 28.37 1.91
C LEU A 576 18.34 28.78 2.27
N ARG A 577 18.88 28.23 3.36
CA ARG A 577 20.26 28.44 3.78
C ARG A 577 21.02 27.13 3.64
N ALA A 578 22.15 27.19 2.94
CA ALA A 578 23.03 26.07 2.72
C ALA A 578 24.05 25.90 3.86
N HIS A 579 24.66 24.72 3.97
CA HIS A 579 25.68 24.41 4.96
C HIS A 579 26.96 25.26 4.82
N ASP A 580 27.26 25.76 3.62
CA ASP A 580 28.38 26.65 3.33
C ASP A 580 28.09 28.14 3.63
N GLY A 581 26.89 28.44 4.14
CA GLY A 581 26.44 29.80 4.45
C GLY A 581 25.75 30.53 3.29
N THR A 582 25.65 29.92 2.10
CA THR A 582 24.93 30.50 0.96
C THR A 582 23.43 30.59 1.27
N GLU A 583 22.82 31.71 0.91
CA GLU A 583 21.38 31.92 1.09
C GLU A 583 20.68 32.13 -0.26
N VAL A 584 19.54 31.46 -0.43
CA VAL A 584 18.69 31.55 -1.62
C VAL A 584 17.29 31.95 -1.20
N GLU A 585 16.84 33.12 -1.64
CA GLU A 585 15.48 33.60 -1.42
C GLU A 585 14.63 33.39 -2.68
N LEU A 586 13.51 32.70 -2.51
CA LEU A 586 12.49 32.45 -3.52
C LEU A 586 11.16 33.06 -3.06
N ALA A 587 10.44 33.73 -3.94
CA ALA A 587 9.13 34.27 -3.61
C ALA A 587 8.13 34.08 -4.75
N SER A 588 6.89 33.72 -4.44
CA SER A 588 5.83 33.69 -5.46
C SER A 588 5.48 35.08 -5.95
N THR A 589 4.90 35.12 -7.14
CA THR A 589 4.30 36.31 -7.74
C THR A 589 2.80 36.09 -7.96
N ASN A 590 2.09 37.14 -8.36
CA ASN A 590 0.67 37.04 -8.72
C ASN A 590 0.44 36.17 -9.98
N GLU A 591 1.50 35.84 -10.70
CA GLU A 591 1.48 35.03 -11.92
C GLU A 591 2.01 33.61 -11.69
N THR A 592 2.41 33.26 -10.46
CA THR A 592 2.93 31.93 -10.15
C THR A 592 1.84 30.88 -10.37
N LYS A 593 2.14 29.91 -11.24
CA LYS A 593 1.28 28.75 -11.50
C LYS A 593 1.99 27.48 -11.05
N GLU A 594 1.20 26.52 -10.58
CA GLU A 594 1.66 25.21 -10.14
C GLU A 594 1.24 24.15 -11.17
N ALA A 595 2.17 23.28 -11.52
CA ALA A 595 1.92 22.05 -12.26
C ALA A 595 2.42 20.86 -11.41
N GLY A 596 1.52 19.94 -11.05
CA GLY A 596 1.76 18.90 -10.06
C GLY A 596 1.43 19.34 -8.63
N GLU A 597 1.95 18.63 -7.63
CA GLU A 597 1.79 18.96 -6.20
C GLU A 597 3.08 19.57 -5.63
N ALA A 598 3.52 20.70 -6.19
CA ALA A 598 4.80 21.35 -5.87
C ALA A 598 4.93 21.74 -4.39
N TYR A 599 3.86 22.22 -3.76
CA TYR A 599 3.91 22.57 -2.33
C TYR A 599 4.10 21.36 -1.43
N GLN A 600 3.44 20.25 -1.74
CA GLN A 600 3.62 19.00 -1.00
C GLN A 600 5.00 18.40 -1.28
N ALA A 601 5.47 18.46 -2.53
CA ALA A 601 6.79 18.01 -2.93
C ALA A 601 7.90 18.79 -2.21
N LEU A 602 7.78 20.12 -2.11
CA LEU A 602 8.70 20.96 -1.31
C LEU A 602 8.71 20.56 0.17
N GLY A 603 7.53 20.29 0.73
CA GLY A 603 7.39 19.81 2.11
C GLY A 603 8.06 18.45 2.32
N ARG A 604 7.91 17.51 1.39
CA ARG A 604 8.58 16.20 1.43
C ARG A 604 10.10 16.32 1.28
N LEU A 605 10.55 17.13 0.32
CA LEU A 605 11.97 17.32 0.00
C LEU A 605 12.75 17.93 1.17
N LEU A 606 12.22 19.00 1.76
CA LEU A 606 12.88 19.73 2.85
C LEU A 606 12.62 19.07 4.22
N GLY A 607 11.46 18.43 4.38
CA GLY A 607 11.08 17.70 5.59
C GLY A 607 11.16 18.58 6.83
N ALA A 608 11.80 18.06 7.88
CA ALA A 608 11.96 18.77 9.16
C ALA A 608 12.83 20.05 9.09
N ARG A 609 13.57 20.27 8.00
CA ARG A 609 14.39 21.49 7.80
C ARG A 609 13.53 22.69 7.43
N LEU A 610 12.28 22.47 7.01
CA LEU A 610 11.33 23.52 6.69
C LEU A 610 10.66 24.02 7.97
N LEU A 611 11.13 25.15 8.48
CA LEU A 611 10.48 25.84 9.59
C LEU A 611 9.29 26.65 9.06
N SER A 612 8.11 26.45 9.68
CA SER A 612 6.96 27.33 9.49
C SER A 612 7.21 28.64 10.24
N GLY A 613 7.33 29.74 9.49
CA GLY A 613 7.41 31.10 10.01
C GLY A 613 6.04 31.75 10.17
#